data_AF-A0A520G9W1-F1
#
_entry.id   AF-A0A520G9W1-F1
#
_cell.length_a   1.000
_cell.length_b   1.000
_cell.length_c   1.000
_cell.angle_alpha   90.00
_cell.angle_beta   90.00
_cell.angle_gamma   90.00
#
_symmetry.space_group_name_H-M   'P 1'
#
loop_
_entity.id
_entity.type
_entity.pdbx_description
1 polymer ?
#
loop_
_entity_poly.entity_id
_entity_poly.type
_entity_poly.pdbx_seq_one_letter_code
_entity_poly.pdbx_strand_id
1 'polypeptide(L)'
;TAPGARTELRIGSTAIRLDGDSSLEVTELDDDSLRLRLHYGSVSVRVLNVDVVPEFELRTAQATVRLTQPGRLRVDAERERDTSLVSVLDGEAQVDGAGASLTVRGGRAAQVRDEDVRTLQAQRDNFDDWSLTRDQALVAAQSSRHIGTEMTGYEELDRYGSWSTSSDYGSLWTPQVAADWTPYRDGSWTFIAPWGWTWVDNAPWGYAPFHYGRWVQVRNRWAWAPGRLERRPVWSPALVGWVGGSNWNVGFQSRNLAAHGWYPLSPHDRYVPGYRLSSERLRRLNDWRHATRREQQQPGRYNGLTVVPREQFGGRGPVIVPRAPRPNRPEQLVSGTPGSAPPPPLVARSGWNRDRRDLLERANVGRTGVERPAFERPALERMQFEQQARERGEQERLTRERNNGERLARERMDGQERALREQGERERIGREFENRNQMDRMRFQVERNDRE
;
A
#
# COMPACT_ATOMS: atom_id res chain seq x y z
N THR A 1 -18.62 16.21 -0.47
CA THR A 1 -18.17 17.38 0.31
C THR A 1 -19.26 18.44 0.25
N ALA A 2 -19.46 19.19 1.33
CA ALA A 2 -20.37 20.33 1.32
C ALA A 2 -19.78 21.49 0.48
N PRO A 3 -20.58 22.50 0.07
CA PRO A 3 -20.06 23.70 -0.56
C PRO A 3 -18.97 24.36 0.29
N GLY A 4 -17.85 24.76 -0.33
CA GLY A 4 -16.70 25.37 0.33
C GLY A 4 -15.86 24.43 1.21
N ALA A 5 -16.23 23.16 1.35
CA ALA A 5 -15.45 22.18 2.11
C ALA A 5 -14.48 21.42 1.20
N ARG A 6 -13.30 21.08 1.74
CA ARG A 6 -12.32 20.19 1.09
C ARG A 6 -12.10 18.96 1.93
N THR A 7 -11.73 17.86 1.28
CA THR A 7 -11.40 16.61 1.97
C THR A 7 -10.16 15.99 1.33
N GLU A 8 -9.28 15.43 2.15
CA GLU A 8 -8.14 14.64 1.70
C GLU A 8 -8.24 13.23 2.31
N LEU A 9 -8.01 12.23 1.46
CA LEU A 9 -7.81 10.83 1.82
C LEU A 9 -6.41 10.42 1.40
N ARG A 10 -5.69 9.72 2.29
CA ARG A 10 -4.33 9.22 2.06
C ARG A 10 -4.34 7.70 2.14
N ILE A 11 -3.74 7.06 1.13
CA ILE A 11 -3.54 5.61 1.08
C ILE A 11 -2.11 5.40 0.60
N GLY A 12 -1.22 4.99 1.51
CA GLY A 12 0.20 4.90 1.24
C GLY A 12 0.74 6.19 0.63
N SER A 13 1.38 6.10 -0.53
CA SER A 13 1.91 7.28 -1.21
C SER A 13 0.87 8.05 -2.04
N THR A 14 -0.35 7.52 -2.19
CA THR A 14 -1.44 8.14 -2.96
C THR A 14 -2.25 9.15 -2.13
N ALA A 15 -2.44 10.35 -2.67
CA ALA A 15 -3.37 11.35 -2.14
C ALA A 15 -4.56 11.51 -3.06
N ILE A 16 -5.76 11.46 -2.49
CA ILE A 16 -7.02 11.75 -3.16
C ILE A 16 -7.65 12.94 -2.45
N ARG A 17 -7.95 13.99 -3.20
CA ARG A 17 -8.46 15.23 -2.67
C ARG A 17 -9.74 15.62 -3.38
N LEU A 18 -10.77 15.97 -2.63
CA LEU A 18 -12.03 16.48 -3.18
C LEU A 18 -12.14 17.98 -2.92
N ASP A 19 -12.64 18.70 -3.92
CA ASP A 19 -13.00 20.10 -3.77
C ASP A 19 -14.43 20.26 -3.22
N GLY A 20 -14.87 21.51 -3.06
CA GLY A 20 -16.26 21.81 -2.69
C GLY A 20 -17.27 21.20 -3.64
N ASP A 21 -18.41 20.79 -3.08
CA ASP A 21 -19.56 20.26 -3.84
C ASP A 21 -19.18 19.08 -4.76
N SER A 22 -18.61 18.04 -4.17
CA SER A 22 -18.11 16.85 -4.88
C SER A 22 -18.58 15.56 -4.24
N SER A 23 -18.85 14.54 -5.03
CA SER A 23 -19.24 13.20 -4.57
C SER A 23 -18.36 12.13 -5.19
N LEU A 24 -17.58 11.46 -4.34
CA LEU A 24 -16.70 10.35 -4.69
C LEU A 24 -17.09 9.11 -3.90
N GLU A 25 -17.10 7.98 -4.58
CA GLU A 25 -17.28 6.66 -3.99
C GLU A 25 -16.00 5.85 -4.16
N VAL A 26 -15.60 5.14 -3.11
CA VAL A 26 -14.57 4.11 -3.18
C VAL A 26 -15.28 2.79 -3.46
N THR A 27 -15.21 2.31 -4.70
CA THR A 27 -15.91 1.08 -5.12
C THR A 27 -15.11 -0.18 -4.79
N GLU A 28 -13.78 -0.07 -4.77
CA GLU A 28 -12.87 -1.16 -4.41
C GLU A 28 -11.60 -0.57 -3.80
N LEU A 29 -11.16 -1.16 -2.69
CA LEU A 29 -9.92 -0.80 -2.00
C LEU A 29 -9.35 -2.06 -1.33
N ASP A 30 -8.26 -2.57 -1.88
CA ASP A 30 -7.51 -3.69 -1.31
C ASP A 30 -5.99 -3.52 -1.54
N ASP A 31 -5.24 -4.61 -1.43
CA ASP A 31 -3.77 -4.58 -1.53
C ASP A 31 -3.26 -4.38 -2.97
N ASP A 32 -4.12 -4.53 -4.00
CA ASP A 32 -3.79 -4.50 -5.44
C ASP A 32 -4.75 -3.64 -6.29
N SER A 33 -5.79 -3.05 -5.70
CA SER A 33 -6.79 -2.25 -6.41
C SER A 33 -7.28 -1.06 -5.59
N LEU A 34 -7.30 0.10 -6.23
CA LEU A 34 -7.93 1.34 -5.78
C LEU A 34 -8.85 1.83 -6.91
N ARG A 35 -10.14 1.52 -6.80
CA ARG A 35 -11.15 1.95 -7.77
C ARG A 35 -12.06 2.99 -7.17
N LEU A 36 -12.10 4.13 -7.85
CA LEU A 36 -12.86 5.30 -7.46
C LEU A 36 -13.94 5.59 -8.50
N ARG A 37 -15.08 6.07 -8.04
CA ARG A 37 -16.13 6.60 -8.91
C ARG A 37 -16.48 8.03 -8.48
N LEU A 38 -16.17 9.00 -9.33
CA LEU A 38 -16.58 10.38 -9.16
C LEU A 38 -17.96 10.55 -9.80
N HIS A 39 -18.98 10.82 -8.96
CA HIS A 39 -20.35 11.04 -9.41
C HIS A 39 -20.56 12.45 -9.97
N TYR A 40 -20.01 13.45 -9.27
CA TYR A 40 -19.98 14.85 -9.71
C TYR A 40 -18.92 15.63 -8.91
N GLY A 41 -18.56 16.82 -9.39
CA GLY A 41 -17.63 17.73 -8.73
C GLY A 41 -16.19 17.53 -9.21
N SER A 42 -15.22 17.73 -8.32
CA SER A 42 -13.79 17.73 -8.66
C SER A 42 -12.98 16.88 -7.70
N VAL A 43 -12.08 16.07 -8.25
CA VAL A 43 -11.10 15.29 -7.49
C VAL A 43 -9.71 15.48 -8.06
N SER A 44 -8.73 15.74 -7.20
CA SER A 44 -7.30 15.74 -7.52
C SER A 44 -6.66 14.49 -6.95
N VAL A 45 -5.93 13.75 -7.76
CA VAL A 45 -5.20 12.54 -7.34
C VAL A 45 -3.71 12.74 -7.60
N ARG A 46 -2.90 12.49 -6.58
CA ARG A 46 -1.44 12.41 -6.68
C ARG A 46 -0.99 10.98 -6.37
N VAL A 47 -0.28 10.37 -7.30
CA VAL A 47 0.39 9.07 -7.12
C VAL A 47 1.89 9.27 -7.24
N LEU A 48 2.64 8.98 -6.16
CA LEU A 48 4.10 9.16 -6.12
C LEU A 48 4.87 7.92 -6.55
N ASN A 49 4.41 6.74 -6.14
CA ASN A 49 5.13 5.50 -6.35
C ASN A 49 4.63 4.79 -7.62
N VAL A 50 5.57 4.35 -8.46
CA VAL A 50 5.28 3.60 -9.68
C VAL A 50 4.62 2.24 -9.38
N ASP A 51 4.89 1.65 -8.22
CA ASP A 51 4.38 0.32 -7.88
C ASP A 51 2.86 0.28 -7.67
N VAL A 52 2.24 1.43 -7.34
CA VAL A 52 0.79 1.53 -7.10
C VAL A 52 0.05 2.15 -8.29
N VAL A 53 0.77 2.56 -9.33
CA VAL A 53 0.17 3.10 -10.57
C VAL A 53 -0.81 2.09 -11.21
N PRO A 54 -0.49 0.78 -11.33
CA PRO A 54 -1.40 -0.19 -11.94
C PRO A 54 -2.67 -0.45 -11.13
N GLU A 55 -2.68 -0.09 -9.84
CA GLU A 55 -3.79 -0.34 -8.92
C GLU A 55 -4.88 0.72 -9.05
N PHE A 56 -4.52 1.91 -9.58
CA PHE A 56 -5.38 3.08 -9.62
C PHE A 56 -6.30 3.08 -10.85
N GLU A 57 -7.60 3.21 -10.59
CA GLU A 57 -8.61 3.50 -11.60
C GLU A 57 -9.64 4.51 -11.08
N LEU A 58 -9.97 5.50 -11.89
CA LEU A 58 -11.02 6.47 -11.59
C LEU A 58 -12.05 6.50 -12.71
N ARG A 59 -13.32 6.30 -12.35
CA ARG A 59 -14.45 6.34 -13.25
C ARG A 59 -15.33 7.56 -13.01
N THR A 60 -15.88 8.05 -14.09
CA THR A 60 -16.98 9.03 -14.16
C THR A 60 -18.12 8.42 -14.96
N ALA A 61 -19.18 9.17 -15.25
CA ALA A 61 -20.20 8.72 -16.18
C ALA A 61 -19.66 8.57 -17.62
N GLN A 62 -18.75 9.46 -18.05
CA GLN A 62 -18.28 9.52 -19.46
C GLN A 62 -16.91 8.88 -19.69
N ALA A 63 -16.09 8.73 -18.65
CA ALA A 63 -14.68 8.34 -18.78
C ALA A 63 -14.19 7.36 -17.71
N THR A 64 -13.26 6.48 -18.11
CA THR A 64 -12.38 5.71 -17.23
C THR A 64 -10.96 6.22 -17.38
N VAL A 65 -10.32 6.54 -16.26
CA VAL A 65 -8.98 7.12 -16.20
C VAL A 65 -8.05 6.17 -15.45
N ARG A 66 -6.92 5.84 -16.08
CA ARG A 66 -5.86 5.00 -15.51
C ARG A 66 -4.53 5.71 -15.66
N LEU A 67 -3.73 5.77 -14.60
CA LEU A 67 -2.39 6.32 -14.71
C LEU A 67 -1.46 5.32 -15.39
N THR A 68 -0.55 5.79 -16.24
CA THR A 68 0.54 4.98 -16.82
C THR A 68 1.88 5.32 -16.20
N GLN A 69 2.00 6.47 -15.54
CA GLN A 69 3.17 6.93 -14.82
C GLN A 69 2.75 7.61 -13.50
N PRO A 70 3.64 7.67 -12.50
CA PRO A 70 3.43 8.54 -11.34
C PRO A 70 3.17 9.97 -11.79
N GLY A 71 2.19 10.62 -11.17
CA GLY A 71 1.72 11.92 -11.65
C GLY A 71 0.68 12.56 -10.74
N ARG A 72 0.23 13.74 -11.14
CA ARG A 72 -0.93 14.43 -10.60
C ARG A 72 -1.96 14.62 -11.70
N LEU A 73 -3.18 14.18 -11.44
CA LEU A 73 -4.32 14.39 -12.31
C LEU A 73 -5.45 15.06 -11.54
N ARG A 74 -6.31 15.77 -12.26
CA ARG A 74 -7.58 16.28 -11.78
C ARG A 74 -8.69 15.77 -12.70
N VAL A 75 -9.78 15.29 -12.12
CA VAL A 75 -10.99 14.95 -12.86
C VAL A 75 -12.12 15.80 -12.34
N ASP A 76 -12.76 16.51 -13.25
CA ASP A 76 -14.01 17.22 -13.03
C ASP A 76 -15.14 16.44 -13.73
N ALA A 77 -16.18 16.06 -13.01
CA ALA A 77 -17.35 15.37 -13.57
C ALA A 77 -18.60 16.21 -13.33
N GLU A 78 -19.46 16.30 -14.35
CA GLU A 78 -20.75 17.02 -14.27
C GLU A 78 -20.62 18.49 -13.82
N ARG A 79 -19.46 19.13 -14.05
CA ARG A 79 -19.30 20.60 -13.94
C ARG A 79 -19.99 21.31 -15.10
N GLU A 80 -19.93 20.68 -16.27
CA GLU A 80 -20.82 20.88 -17.39
C GLU A 80 -21.63 19.60 -17.56
N ARG A 81 -22.90 19.70 -17.99
CA ARG A 81 -23.75 18.53 -18.22
C ARG A 81 -23.09 17.52 -19.16
N ASP A 82 -23.18 16.25 -18.80
CA ASP A 82 -22.77 15.11 -19.62
C ASP A 82 -21.30 15.22 -20.06
N THR A 83 -20.47 15.83 -19.22
CA THR A 83 -19.07 16.14 -19.52
C THR A 83 -18.17 15.77 -18.36
N SER A 84 -17.10 15.05 -18.69
CA SER A 84 -15.96 14.82 -17.81
C SER A 84 -14.71 15.48 -18.37
N LEU A 85 -14.02 16.27 -17.55
CA LEU A 85 -12.74 16.89 -17.90
C LEU A 85 -11.62 16.23 -17.10
N VAL A 86 -10.72 15.55 -17.79
CA VAL A 86 -9.56 14.87 -17.22
C VAL A 86 -8.31 15.69 -17.50
N SER A 87 -7.81 16.42 -16.52
CA SER A 87 -6.63 17.27 -16.61
C SER A 87 -5.40 16.57 -16.01
N VAL A 88 -4.40 16.24 -16.83
CA VAL A 88 -3.13 15.66 -16.35
C VAL A 88 -2.14 16.80 -16.11
N LEU A 89 -1.86 17.09 -14.84
CA LEU A 89 -1.00 18.21 -14.46
C LEU A 89 0.49 17.85 -14.54
N ASP A 90 0.82 16.61 -14.20
CA ASP A 90 2.14 15.98 -14.41
C ASP A 90 1.99 14.46 -14.52
N GLY A 91 2.93 13.80 -15.19
CA GLY A 91 2.86 12.37 -15.51
C GLY A 91 2.09 12.08 -16.81
N GLU A 92 1.48 10.90 -16.86
CA GLU A 92 0.74 10.41 -18.03
C GLU A 92 -0.44 9.53 -17.58
N ALA A 93 -1.58 9.68 -18.25
CA ALA A 93 -2.79 8.90 -18.01
C ALA A 93 -3.38 8.39 -19.32
N GLN A 94 -3.95 7.19 -19.29
CA GLN A 94 -4.85 6.68 -20.31
C GLN A 94 -6.28 7.08 -19.94
N VAL A 95 -6.99 7.67 -20.89
CA VAL A 95 -8.40 8.10 -20.76
C VAL A 95 -9.23 7.36 -21.79
N ASP A 96 -10.13 6.52 -21.32
CA ASP A 96 -11.08 5.76 -22.14
C ASP A 96 -12.46 6.39 -22.04
N GLY A 97 -13.07 6.72 -23.17
CA GLY A 97 -14.40 7.35 -23.25
C GLY A 97 -14.78 7.69 -24.69
N ALA A 98 -16.06 7.93 -24.96
CA ALA A 98 -16.57 8.18 -26.33
C ALA A 98 -16.16 7.11 -27.37
N GLY A 99 -15.98 5.86 -26.96
CA GLY A 99 -15.49 4.77 -27.83
C GLY A 99 -14.02 4.88 -28.24
N ALA A 100 -13.27 5.82 -27.68
CA ALA A 100 -11.85 6.05 -27.95
C ALA A 100 -10.99 5.85 -26.69
N SER A 101 -9.70 5.66 -26.90
CA SER A 101 -8.69 5.51 -25.86
C SER A 101 -7.55 6.50 -26.15
N LEU A 102 -7.40 7.53 -25.31
CA LEU A 102 -6.47 8.63 -25.50
C LEU A 102 -5.40 8.64 -24.40
N THR A 103 -4.13 8.73 -24.80
CA THR A 103 -3.04 9.01 -23.86
C THR A 103 -2.93 10.52 -23.64
N VAL A 104 -3.13 10.97 -22.40
CA VAL A 104 -3.05 12.36 -21.99
C VAL A 104 -1.79 12.57 -21.16
N ARG A 105 -0.91 13.46 -21.62
CA ARG A 105 0.36 13.79 -20.97
C ARG A 105 0.23 15.04 -20.10
N GLY A 106 1.19 15.21 -19.19
CA GLY A 106 1.33 16.40 -18.34
C GLY A 106 1.16 17.71 -19.11
N GLY A 107 0.34 18.62 -18.56
CA GLY A 107 -0.04 19.89 -19.15
C GLY A 107 -1.22 19.82 -20.12
N ARG A 108 -1.74 18.62 -20.44
CA ARG A 108 -2.88 18.45 -21.34
C ARG A 108 -4.12 17.97 -20.58
N ALA A 109 -5.28 18.18 -21.17
CA ALA A 109 -6.54 17.68 -20.66
C ALA A 109 -7.32 16.96 -21.77
N ALA A 110 -8.20 16.03 -21.38
CA ALA A 110 -9.20 15.43 -22.25
C ALA A 110 -10.59 15.83 -21.75
N GLN A 111 -11.36 16.51 -22.59
CA GLN A 111 -12.79 16.71 -22.39
C GLN A 111 -13.51 15.55 -23.06
N VAL A 112 -14.27 14.78 -22.28
CA VAL A 112 -14.97 13.58 -22.70
C VAL A 112 -16.46 13.82 -22.53
N ARG A 113 -17.20 13.61 -23.62
CA ARG A 113 -18.67 13.54 -23.68
C ARG A 113 -19.07 12.17 -24.23
N ASP A 114 -20.36 11.89 -24.32
CA ASP A 114 -20.84 10.55 -24.73
C ASP A 114 -20.33 10.09 -26.11
N GLU A 115 -20.23 11.02 -27.08
CA GLU A 115 -19.88 10.72 -28.47
C GLU A 115 -18.59 11.40 -28.97
N ASP A 116 -17.97 12.26 -28.15
CA ASP A 116 -16.83 13.08 -28.57
C ASP A 116 -15.76 13.15 -27.47
N VAL A 117 -14.50 13.15 -27.89
CA VAL A 117 -13.34 13.38 -27.03
C VAL A 117 -12.42 14.42 -27.66
N ARG A 118 -12.12 15.47 -26.89
CA ARG A 118 -11.26 16.57 -27.34
C ARG A 118 -10.08 16.75 -26.41
N THR A 119 -8.91 17.00 -27.00
CA THR A 119 -7.72 17.35 -26.22
C THR A 119 -7.62 18.87 -26.04
N LEU A 120 -7.48 19.32 -24.81
CA LEU A 120 -7.33 20.71 -24.41
C LEU A 120 -5.98 20.92 -23.70
N GLN A 121 -5.68 22.18 -23.37
CA GLN A 121 -4.63 22.50 -22.41
C GLN A 121 -5.19 22.36 -20.99
N ALA A 122 -4.44 21.75 -20.08
CA ALA A 122 -4.84 21.70 -18.67
C ALA A 122 -4.77 23.12 -18.08
N GLN A 123 -5.87 23.54 -17.45
CA GLN A 123 -5.95 24.79 -16.70
C GLN A 123 -5.82 24.48 -15.20
N ARG A 124 -5.20 25.40 -14.47
CA ARG A 124 -5.04 25.30 -13.01
C ARG A 124 -5.91 26.35 -12.35
N ASP A 125 -6.44 26.03 -11.19
CA ASP A 125 -7.15 26.97 -10.32
C ASP A 125 -6.71 26.86 -8.85
N ASN A 126 -7.44 27.55 -7.97
CA ASN A 126 -7.19 27.59 -6.53
C ASN A 126 -7.27 26.21 -5.84
N PHE A 127 -7.94 25.22 -6.43
CA PHE A 127 -7.96 23.85 -5.92
C PHE A 127 -6.66 23.11 -6.26
N ASP A 128 -6.12 23.34 -7.45
CA ASP A 128 -4.83 22.78 -7.86
C ASP A 128 -3.68 23.37 -7.04
N ASP A 129 -3.70 24.67 -6.75
CA ASP A 129 -2.67 25.34 -5.94
C ASP A 129 -2.67 24.85 -4.48
N TRP A 130 -3.86 24.65 -3.90
CA TRP A 130 -4.00 24.06 -2.58
C TRP A 130 -3.52 22.61 -2.56
N SER A 131 -3.85 21.82 -3.59
CA SER A 131 -3.40 20.43 -3.71
C SER A 131 -1.87 20.35 -3.85
N LEU A 132 -1.28 21.26 -4.64
CA LEU A 132 0.17 21.35 -4.83
C LEU A 132 0.91 21.68 -3.52
N THR A 133 0.36 22.59 -2.72
CA THR A 133 0.94 22.92 -1.40
C THR A 133 1.00 21.69 -0.50
N ARG A 134 -0.02 20.83 -0.55
CA ARG A 134 -0.06 19.57 0.21
C ARG A 134 0.88 18.51 -0.35
N ASP A 135 1.03 18.44 -1.67
CA ASP A 135 2.01 17.56 -2.32
C ASP A 135 3.45 17.92 -1.92
N GLN A 136 3.77 19.21 -1.82
CA GLN A 136 5.09 19.65 -1.40
C GLN A 136 5.41 19.22 0.04
N ALA A 137 4.44 19.35 0.96
CA ALA A 137 4.58 18.87 2.33
C ALA A 137 4.80 17.35 2.39
N LEU A 138 4.08 16.61 1.55
CA LEU A 138 4.21 15.15 1.45
C LEU A 138 5.61 14.73 1.01
N VAL A 139 6.13 15.33 -0.07
CA VAL A 139 7.47 15.00 -0.59
C VAL A 139 8.58 15.43 0.38
N ALA A 140 8.35 16.49 1.16
CA ALA A 140 9.31 16.98 2.15
C ALA A 140 9.34 16.17 3.46
N ALA A 141 8.42 15.21 3.66
CA ALA A 141 8.32 14.44 4.90
C ALA A 141 9.62 13.65 5.18
N GLN A 142 10.27 13.98 6.29
CA GLN A 142 11.52 13.37 6.75
C GLN A 142 11.31 11.93 7.24
N SER A 143 10.10 11.61 7.71
CA SER A 143 9.70 10.25 8.10
C SER A 143 9.93 9.23 6.99
N SER A 144 9.89 9.63 5.71
CA SER A 144 10.21 8.77 4.56
C SER A 144 11.63 8.18 4.57
N ARG A 145 12.55 8.74 5.36
CA ARG A 145 13.92 8.21 5.57
C ARG A 145 13.95 7.03 6.53
N HIS A 146 12.95 6.92 7.40
CA HIS A 146 12.86 5.90 8.44
C HIS A 146 11.87 4.79 8.09
N ILE A 147 10.83 5.12 7.32
CA ILE A 147 9.75 4.22 6.90
C ILE A 147 9.39 4.44 5.44
N GLY A 148 8.86 3.41 4.78
CA GLY A 148 8.41 3.50 3.40
C GLY A 148 7.18 4.40 3.24
N THR A 149 7.08 5.11 2.12
CA THR A 149 5.97 6.02 1.80
C THR A 149 4.63 5.32 1.61
N GLU A 150 4.62 3.99 1.48
CA GLU A 150 3.38 3.21 1.42
C GLU A 150 2.77 2.94 2.80
N MET A 151 3.40 3.40 3.89
CA MET A 151 2.81 3.32 5.22
C MET A 151 1.89 4.51 5.46
N THR A 152 0.59 4.35 5.23
CA THR A 152 -0.42 5.40 5.45
C THR A 152 -0.27 6.05 6.83
N GLY A 153 -0.20 7.39 6.88
CA GLY A 153 -0.12 8.16 8.12
C GLY A 153 1.31 8.56 8.54
N TYR A 154 2.34 8.16 7.78
CA TYR A 154 3.74 8.52 8.05
C TYR A 154 4.03 10.04 8.08
N GLU A 155 3.22 10.81 7.37
CA GLU A 155 3.37 12.24 7.09
C GLU A 155 3.12 13.10 8.34
N GLU A 156 2.33 12.58 9.29
CA GLU A 156 2.05 13.27 10.55
C GLU A 156 3.17 13.08 11.57
N LEU A 157 3.99 12.04 11.43
CA LEU A 157 4.94 11.63 12.47
C LEU A 157 6.03 12.68 12.73
N ASP A 158 6.46 13.42 11.71
CA ASP A 158 7.45 14.48 11.86
C ASP A 158 6.94 15.66 12.71
N ARG A 159 5.62 15.87 12.76
CA ARG A 159 5.01 16.98 13.52
C ARG A 159 4.81 16.66 15.00
N TYR A 160 4.68 15.38 15.34
CA TYR A 160 4.21 14.96 16.67
C TYR A 160 5.19 14.06 17.43
N GLY A 161 6.39 13.87 16.90
CA GLY A 161 7.37 13.00 17.54
C GLY A 161 8.77 13.21 17.02
N SER A 162 9.66 12.32 17.43
CA SER A 162 11.06 12.35 17.05
C SER A 162 11.55 10.95 16.71
N TRP A 163 12.37 10.87 15.67
CA TRP A 163 13.01 9.64 15.26
C TRP A 163 14.35 9.46 15.98
N SER A 164 14.66 8.21 16.30
CA SER A 164 15.94 7.78 16.84
C SER A 164 16.28 6.40 16.26
N THR A 165 17.52 5.97 16.45
CA THR A 165 17.96 4.63 16.03
C THR A 165 18.35 3.82 17.26
N SER A 166 17.86 2.59 17.30
CA SER A 166 18.19 1.58 18.30
C SER A 166 18.93 0.43 17.64
N SER A 167 19.96 -0.10 18.32
CA SER A 167 20.62 -1.34 17.91
C SER A 167 19.70 -2.54 17.95
N ASP A 168 18.69 -2.51 18.82
CA ASP A 168 17.77 -3.63 19.05
C ASP A 168 16.56 -3.59 18.11
N TYR A 169 16.09 -2.39 17.74
CA TYR A 169 14.83 -2.24 17.00
C TYR A 169 14.95 -1.47 15.67
N GLY A 170 16.11 -0.93 15.33
CA GLY A 170 16.29 -0.07 14.16
C GLY A 170 15.68 1.32 14.37
N SER A 171 14.95 1.84 13.40
CA SER A 171 14.23 3.11 13.53
C SER A 171 13.21 3.03 14.66
N LEU A 172 13.19 4.04 15.53
CA LEU A 172 12.18 4.20 16.57
C LEU A 172 11.62 5.61 16.51
N TRP A 173 10.30 5.71 16.59
CA TRP A 173 9.61 6.99 16.69
C TRP A 173 9.04 7.16 18.10
N THR A 174 9.34 8.28 18.74
CA THR A 174 8.83 8.59 20.08
C THR A 174 7.84 9.77 19.99
N PRO A 175 6.57 9.59 20.38
CA PRO A 175 5.59 10.67 20.40
C PRO A 175 5.94 11.74 21.45
N GLN A 176 5.64 13.00 21.14
CA GLN A 176 5.68 14.12 22.08
C GLN A 176 4.39 14.17 22.90
N VAL A 177 4.33 13.31 23.92
CA VAL A 177 3.18 13.13 24.81
C VAL A 177 3.60 13.12 26.28
N ALA A 178 2.61 13.19 27.18
CA ALA A 178 2.80 13.08 28.62
C ALA A 178 3.55 11.79 29.00
N ALA A 179 4.29 11.82 30.12
CA ALA A 179 5.16 10.71 30.53
C ALA A 179 4.39 9.43 30.88
N ASP A 180 3.15 9.56 31.34
CA ASP A 180 2.23 8.47 31.68
C ASP A 180 1.34 8.03 30.50
N TRP A 181 1.49 8.66 29.33
CA TRP A 181 0.78 8.27 28.12
C TRP A 181 1.06 6.80 27.79
N THR A 182 0.06 6.10 27.26
CA THR A 182 0.16 4.69 26.90
C THR A 182 -0.61 4.43 25.61
N PRO A 183 -0.06 3.62 24.68
CA PRO A 183 -0.75 3.20 23.47
C PRO A 183 -2.12 2.56 23.77
N TYR A 184 -3.09 2.75 22.87
CA TYR A 184 -4.43 2.14 22.93
C TYR A 184 -5.26 2.55 24.17
N ARG A 185 -5.04 3.75 24.72
CA ARG A 185 -5.80 4.30 25.86
C ARG A 185 -6.64 5.52 25.55
N ASP A 186 -6.28 6.29 24.53
CA ASP A 186 -6.98 7.52 24.13
C ASP A 186 -7.57 7.39 22.73
N GLY A 187 -8.76 6.78 22.67
CA GLY A 187 -9.43 6.47 21.42
C GLY A 187 -10.64 5.60 21.62
N SER A 188 -11.02 4.86 20.59
CA SER A 188 -12.17 3.95 20.65
C SER A 188 -11.95 2.65 19.89
N TRP A 189 -12.65 1.60 20.34
CA TRP A 189 -12.78 0.37 19.57
C TRP A 189 -14.06 0.41 18.72
N THR A 190 -13.92 0.26 17.41
CA THR A 190 -15.05 0.12 16.49
C THR A 190 -15.02 -1.27 15.86
N PHE A 191 -16.17 -1.94 15.78
CA PHE A 191 -16.24 -3.22 15.08
C PHE A 191 -16.46 -2.98 13.57
N ILE A 192 -15.47 -3.30 12.74
CA ILE A 192 -15.52 -3.14 11.28
C ILE A 192 -15.40 -4.52 10.65
N ALA A 193 -16.48 -5.02 10.02
CA ALA A 193 -16.42 -6.28 9.31
C ALA A 193 -15.68 -6.13 7.96
N PRO A 194 -14.89 -7.14 7.52
CA PRO A 194 -14.61 -8.41 8.19
C PRO A 194 -13.45 -8.37 9.21
N TRP A 195 -12.77 -7.23 9.38
CA TRP A 195 -11.54 -7.10 10.16
C TRP A 195 -11.71 -7.19 11.69
N GLY A 196 -12.92 -7.05 12.22
CA GLY A 196 -13.21 -7.18 13.65
C GLY A 196 -13.04 -5.87 14.43
N TRP A 197 -12.56 -5.96 15.67
CA TRP A 197 -12.32 -4.77 16.50
C TRP A 197 -11.12 -3.97 16.00
N THR A 198 -11.38 -2.78 15.49
CA THR A 198 -10.43 -1.82 14.95
C THR A 198 -10.25 -0.66 15.92
N TRP A 199 -9.00 -0.31 16.21
CA TRP A 199 -8.68 0.86 17.02
C TRP A 199 -8.84 2.14 16.19
N VAL A 200 -9.46 3.17 16.77
CA VAL A 200 -9.55 4.52 16.22
C VAL A 200 -8.98 5.46 17.28
N ASP A 201 -7.77 5.94 17.04
CA ASP A 201 -7.05 6.80 17.98
C ASP A 201 -7.54 8.26 17.89
N ASN A 202 -7.49 8.99 19.01
CA ASN A 202 -7.80 10.41 19.03
C ASN A 202 -6.62 11.28 18.59
N ALA A 203 -5.39 10.74 18.59
CA ALA A 203 -4.22 11.50 18.17
C ALA A 203 -4.15 11.62 16.64
N PRO A 204 -3.90 12.82 16.09
CA PRO A 204 -3.83 13.04 14.63
C PRO A 204 -2.79 12.16 13.91
N TRP A 205 -1.74 11.77 14.62
CA TRP A 205 -0.65 10.93 14.12
C TRP A 205 -0.88 9.43 14.30
N GLY A 206 -1.99 9.02 14.93
CA GLY A 206 -2.19 7.66 15.43
C GLY A 206 -2.31 6.59 14.35
N TYR A 207 -2.71 6.93 13.12
CA TYR A 207 -3.02 5.91 12.11
C TYR A 207 -1.84 4.96 11.86
N ALA A 208 -0.63 5.48 11.58
CA ALA A 208 0.52 4.62 11.32
C ALA A 208 0.91 3.78 12.56
N PRO A 209 1.14 4.37 13.75
CA PRO A 209 1.62 3.61 14.90
C PRO A 209 0.65 2.60 15.51
N PHE A 210 -0.64 2.72 15.24
CA PHE A 210 -1.67 1.81 15.77
C PHE A 210 -2.10 0.70 14.80
N HIS A 211 -1.75 0.82 13.51
CA HIS A 211 -2.12 -0.17 12.49
C HIS A 211 -0.94 -0.89 11.85
N TYR A 212 0.28 -0.40 12.10
CA TYR A 212 1.53 -1.00 11.65
C TYR A 212 2.55 -1.08 12.80
N GLY A 213 3.60 -1.88 12.63
CA GLY A 213 4.70 -1.89 13.59
C GLY A 213 4.38 -2.57 14.93
N ARG A 214 5.12 -2.19 15.97
CA ARG A 214 4.97 -2.66 17.36
C ARG A 214 5.35 -1.53 18.32
N TRP A 215 4.87 -1.60 19.55
CA TRP A 215 5.26 -0.65 20.60
C TRP A 215 6.29 -1.27 21.53
N VAL A 216 7.30 -0.49 21.90
CA VAL A 216 8.37 -0.86 22.82
C VAL A 216 8.52 0.20 23.91
N GLN A 217 9.09 -0.18 25.06
CA GLN A 217 9.45 0.78 26.09
C GLN A 217 10.96 1.01 26.08
N VAL A 218 11.37 2.25 25.82
CA VAL A 218 12.77 2.68 25.86
C VAL A 218 12.91 3.72 26.96
N ARG A 219 13.78 3.45 27.95
CA ARG A 219 13.99 4.33 29.11
C ARG A 219 12.67 4.77 29.78
N ASN A 220 11.78 3.80 29.99
CA ASN A 220 10.46 4.00 30.61
C ASN A 220 9.50 4.93 29.84
N ARG A 221 9.74 5.17 28.54
CA ARG A 221 8.81 5.85 27.63
C ARG A 221 8.41 4.93 26.48
N TRP A 222 7.21 5.12 25.96
CA TRP A 222 6.76 4.39 24.78
C TRP A 222 7.40 4.94 23.52
N ALA A 223 7.93 4.03 22.70
CA ALA A 223 8.38 4.31 21.35
C ALA A 223 7.75 3.29 20.40
N TRP A 224 7.40 3.74 19.20
CA TRP A 224 6.90 2.89 18.15
C TRP A 224 8.06 2.42 17.28
N ALA A 225 8.14 1.10 17.11
CA ALA A 225 9.01 0.46 16.15
C ALA A 225 8.18 0.15 14.90
N PRO A 226 8.44 0.77 13.73
CA PRO A 226 7.75 0.45 12.48
C PRO A 226 8.10 -0.94 11.95
N GLY A 227 9.26 -1.48 12.34
CA GLY A 227 9.78 -2.74 11.86
C GLY A 227 10.62 -2.55 10.60
N ARG A 228 10.59 -3.55 9.71
CA ARG A 228 11.38 -3.52 8.48
C ARG A 228 10.81 -2.49 7.52
N LEU A 229 11.70 -1.87 6.73
CA LEU A 229 11.28 -1.05 5.61
C LEU A 229 10.71 -1.98 4.53
N GLU A 230 9.38 -2.11 4.51
CA GLU A 230 8.67 -2.90 3.52
C GLU A 230 8.11 -2.01 2.42
N ARG A 231 8.17 -2.51 1.18
CA ARG A 231 7.56 -1.84 0.02
C ARG A 231 6.05 -1.68 0.16
N ARG A 232 5.38 -2.63 0.81
CA ARG A 232 3.92 -2.63 1.05
C ARG A 232 3.63 -3.06 2.48
N PRO A 233 3.64 -2.16 3.47
CA PRO A 233 3.45 -2.54 4.86
C PRO A 233 2.07 -3.16 5.08
N VAL A 234 2.00 -4.22 5.88
CA VAL A 234 0.75 -4.94 6.11
C VAL A 234 -0.08 -4.25 7.18
N TRP A 235 -1.26 -3.76 6.80
CA TRP A 235 -2.22 -3.15 7.72
C TRP A 235 -2.93 -4.19 8.61
N SER A 236 -3.16 -3.83 9.87
CA SER A 236 -3.93 -4.58 10.87
C SER A 236 -4.93 -3.66 11.61
N PRO A 237 -6.13 -4.13 12.00
CA PRO A 237 -7.13 -3.32 12.70
C PRO A 237 -6.65 -2.82 14.07
N ALA A 238 -5.79 -3.59 14.71
CA ALA A 238 -4.96 -3.19 15.84
C ALA A 238 -3.85 -4.23 16.02
N LEU A 239 -2.81 -3.89 16.75
CA LEU A 239 -1.70 -4.78 17.10
C LEU A 239 -1.66 -4.90 18.62
N VAL A 240 -2.69 -5.54 19.17
CA VAL A 240 -2.89 -5.77 20.60
C VAL A 240 -3.04 -7.25 20.93
N GLY A 241 -2.62 -7.61 22.13
CA GLY A 241 -2.98 -8.88 22.75
C GLY A 241 -4.24 -8.67 23.59
N TRP A 242 -5.27 -9.47 23.33
CA TRP A 242 -6.49 -9.45 24.15
C TRP A 242 -6.32 -10.32 25.38
N VAL A 243 -6.94 -9.91 26.49
CA VAL A 243 -7.05 -10.68 27.72
C VAL A 243 -8.48 -10.57 28.26
N GLY A 244 -9.00 -11.64 28.85
CA GLY A 244 -10.24 -11.61 29.61
C GLY A 244 -11.34 -12.49 29.05
N GLY A 245 -12.60 -12.11 29.32
CA GLY A 245 -13.79 -12.87 28.96
C GLY A 245 -14.73 -13.08 30.13
N SER A 246 -15.75 -13.95 29.96
CA SER A 246 -16.77 -14.20 30.99
C SER A 246 -16.22 -14.74 32.30
N ASN A 247 -15.03 -15.35 32.28
CA ASN A 247 -14.44 -16.03 33.42
C ASN A 247 -13.35 -15.18 34.10
N TRP A 248 -13.17 -13.92 33.67
CA TRP A 248 -12.21 -12.99 34.26
C TRP A 248 -12.95 -11.81 34.88
N ASN A 249 -13.02 -11.80 36.22
CA ASN A 249 -13.69 -10.74 36.98
C ASN A 249 -12.65 -9.81 37.59
N VAL A 250 -12.88 -8.51 37.45
CA VAL A 250 -11.98 -7.46 37.94
C VAL A 250 -12.79 -6.45 38.76
N GLY A 251 -12.17 -5.96 39.84
CA GLY A 251 -12.74 -4.91 40.68
C GLY A 251 -12.69 -3.54 40.00
N PHE A 252 -13.86 -2.97 39.72
CA PHE A 252 -14.04 -1.59 39.27
C PHE A 252 -14.78 -0.83 40.38
N GLN A 253 -14.07 0.08 41.05
CA GLN A 253 -14.59 0.75 42.24
C GLN A 253 -15.11 -0.28 43.26
N SER A 254 -16.39 -0.24 43.63
CA SER A 254 -17.01 -1.15 44.60
C SER A 254 -17.68 -2.39 43.98
N ARG A 255 -17.49 -2.66 42.68
CA ARG A 255 -18.13 -3.80 41.99
C ARG A 255 -17.09 -4.71 41.33
N ASN A 256 -17.28 -6.02 41.44
CA ASN A 256 -16.50 -7.00 40.69
C ASN A 256 -17.28 -7.38 39.42
N LEU A 257 -16.72 -7.10 38.24
CA LEU A 257 -17.40 -7.30 36.96
C LEU A 257 -16.53 -8.12 36.01
N ALA A 258 -17.18 -8.90 35.15
CA ALA A 258 -16.49 -9.52 34.02
C ALA A 258 -15.83 -8.45 33.16
N ALA A 259 -14.58 -8.69 32.75
CA ALA A 259 -13.76 -7.68 32.10
C ALA A 259 -13.18 -8.17 30.76
N HIS A 260 -12.83 -7.20 29.92
CA HIS A 260 -11.93 -7.40 28.80
C HIS A 260 -10.79 -6.40 28.93
N GLY A 261 -9.61 -6.82 28.53
CA GLY A 261 -8.44 -5.98 28.47
C GLY A 261 -7.63 -6.22 27.22
N TRP A 262 -6.74 -5.28 26.95
CA TRP A 262 -5.81 -5.35 25.85
C TRP A 262 -4.51 -4.66 26.22
N TYR A 263 -3.43 -5.10 25.61
CA TYR A 263 -2.11 -4.49 25.74
C TYR A 263 -1.46 -4.39 24.35
N PRO A 264 -0.65 -3.35 24.09
CA PRO A 264 0.09 -3.25 22.84
C PRO A 264 1.03 -4.45 22.68
N LEU A 265 1.04 -5.06 21.49
CA LEU A 265 2.02 -6.10 21.18
C LEU A 265 3.41 -5.48 21.05
N SER A 266 4.39 -6.12 21.67
CA SER A 266 5.80 -5.90 21.46
C SER A 266 6.31 -6.69 20.23
N PRO A 267 7.53 -6.42 19.74
CA PRO A 267 8.18 -7.24 18.70
C PRO A 267 8.29 -8.73 19.02
N HIS A 268 8.17 -9.11 20.29
CA HIS A 268 8.27 -10.49 20.74
C HIS A 268 6.91 -11.18 20.80
N ASP A 269 5.81 -10.42 20.76
CA ASP A 269 4.48 -10.98 20.87
C ASP A 269 3.93 -11.38 19.49
N ARG A 270 3.30 -12.55 19.47
CA ARG A 270 2.63 -13.06 18.27
C ARG A 270 1.26 -12.42 18.11
N TYR A 271 1.02 -11.81 16.96
CA TYR A 271 -0.30 -11.36 16.55
C TYR A 271 -1.17 -12.54 16.11
N VAL A 272 -2.35 -12.64 16.71
CA VAL A 272 -3.37 -13.65 16.41
C VAL A 272 -4.68 -12.92 16.06
N PRO A 273 -5.07 -12.85 14.77
CA PRO A 273 -6.26 -12.11 14.35
C PRO A 273 -7.55 -12.85 14.75
N GLY A 274 -8.58 -12.07 15.10
CA GLY A 274 -9.95 -12.58 15.27
C GLY A 274 -10.73 -12.76 13.96
N TYR A 275 -10.06 -12.57 12.82
CA TYR A 275 -10.62 -12.61 11.47
C TYR A 275 -9.70 -13.43 10.55
N ARG A 276 -10.21 -13.80 9.37
CA ARG A 276 -9.45 -14.62 8.41
C ARG A 276 -8.43 -13.76 7.66
N LEU A 277 -7.20 -14.28 7.59
CA LEU A 277 -6.10 -13.75 6.80
C LEU A 277 -5.47 -14.87 6.00
N SER A 278 -4.83 -14.54 4.87
CA SER A 278 -3.95 -15.49 4.19
C SER A 278 -2.75 -15.83 5.08
N SER A 279 -2.23 -17.06 4.94
CA SER A 279 -1.07 -17.51 5.70
C SER A 279 0.15 -16.62 5.47
N GLU A 280 0.30 -16.05 4.26
CA GLU A 280 1.36 -15.12 3.94
C GLU A 280 1.21 -13.79 4.69
N ARG A 281 0.02 -13.18 4.65
CA ARG A 281 -0.25 -11.92 5.34
C ARG A 281 -0.06 -12.06 6.86
N LEU A 282 -0.48 -13.19 7.43
CA LEU A 282 -0.26 -13.50 8.84
C LEU A 282 1.23 -13.70 9.18
N ARG A 283 2.01 -14.34 8.29
CA ARG A 283 3.47 -14.46 8.45
C ARG A 283 4.13 -13.10 8.44
N ARG A 284 3.80 -12.24 7.48
CA ARG A 284 4.37 -10.88 7.36
C ARG A 284 4.07 -10.02 8.59
N LEU A 285 2.84 -10.05 9.10
CA LEU A 285 2.48 -9.35 10.36
C LEU A 285 3.28 -9.83 11.58
N ASN A 286 3.81 -11.05 11.56
CA ASN A 286 4.55 -11.67 12.66
C ASN A 286 6.08 -11.78 12.41
N ASP A 287 6.59 -11.38 11.24
CA ASP A 287 8.01 -11.51 10.88
C ASP A 287 8.86 -10.37 11.47
N TRP A 288 9.04 -10.40 12.79
CA TRP A 288 9.82 -9.42 13.56
C TRP A 288 11.25 -9.92 13.83
N ARG A 289 12.13 -9.82 12.83
CA ARG A 289 13.51 -10.37 12.89
C ARG A 289 14.53 -9.56 13.69
N HIS A 290 14.16 -8.42 14.27
CA HIS A 290 15.08 -7.59 15.05
C HIS A 290 15.09 -7.94 16.56
N ALA A 291 14.23 -8.85 17.03
CA ALA A 291 14.29 -9.36 18.39
C ALA A 291 15.60 -10.13 18.63
N THR A 292 16.60 -9.49 19.24
CA THR A 292 17.80 -10.20 19.68
C THR A 292 17.44 -11.25 20.73
N ARG A 293 18.13 -12.39 20.70
CA ARG A 293 17.87 -13.56 21.58
C ARG A 293 17.93 -13.25 23.09
N ARG A 294 18.45 -12.08 23.48
CA ARG A 294 18.68 -11.66 24.88
C ARG A 294 17.41 -11.22 25.62
N GLU A 295 16.34 -10.81 24.92
CA GLU A 295 15.04 -10.46 25.53
C GLU A 295 14.02 -11.61 25.52
N GLN A 296 14.35 -12.78 24.93
CA GLN A 296 13.50 -13.98 24.93
C GLN A 296 13.21 -14.57 26.33
N GLN A 297 13.72 -13.94 27.41
CA GLN A 297 13.59 -14.41 28.79
C GLN A 297 12.73 -13.53 29.70
N GLN A 298 11.94 -12.57 29.18
CA GLN A 298 10.93 -11.88 29.99
C GLN A 298 9.50 -12.05 29.46
N PRO A 299 8.93 -13.26 29.52
CA PRO A 299 7.49 -13.44 29.33
C PRO A 299 6.70 -12.67 30.40
N GLY A 300 5.61 -11.99 29.98
CA GLY A 300 4.56 -11.57 30.91
C GLY A 300 4.57 -10.13 31.43
N ARG A 301 5.30 -9.19 30.81
CA ARG A 301 5.03 -7.77 31.04
C ARG A 301 3.89 -7.31 30.13
N TYR A 302 2.66 -7.35 30.65
CA TYR A 302 1.49 -6.70 30.06
C TYR A 302 1.60 -5.17 30.20
N ASN A 303 2.72 -4.62 29.76
CA ASN A 303 3.00 -3.20 29.82
C ASN A 303 1.93 -2.46 29.02
N GLY A 304 1.34 -1.44 29.64
CA GLY A 304 0.27 -0.68 29.02
C GLY A 304 -1.08 -1.39 28.96
N LEU A 305 -1.27 -2.48 29.72
CA LEU A 305 -2.56 -3.14 29.86
C LEU A 305 -3.66 -2.14 30.21
N THR A 306 -4.73 -2.21 29.45
CA THR A 306 -5.95 -1.45 29.64
C THR A 306 -7.09 -2.43 29.85
N VAL A 307 -7.90 -2.23 30.88
CA VAL A 307 -8.97 -3.15 31.27
C VAL A 307 -10.24 -2.33 31.49
N VAL A 308 -11.33 -2.80 30.90
CA VAL A 308 -12.65 -2.18 31.01
C VAL A 308 -13.72 -3.25 31.31
N PRO A 309 -14.87 -2.86 31.87
CA PRO A 309 -16.00 -3.78 32.04
C PRO A 309 -16.43 -4.39 30.70
N ARG A 310 -16.76 -5.68 30.68
CA ARG A 310 -17.19 -6.41 29.47
C ARG A 310 -18.38 -5.77 28.77
N GLU A 311 -19.30 -5.21 29.53
CA GLU A 311 -20.51 -4.56 29.02
C GLU A 311 -20.22 -3.44 28.01
N GLN A 312 -19.02 -2.84 28.07
CA GLN A 312 -18.57 -1.84 27.12
C GLN A 312 -18.55 -2.38 25.67
N PHE A 313 -18.20 -3.66 25.47
CA PHE A 313 -18.16 -4.30 24.15
C PHE A 313 -19.51 -4.91 23.70
N GLY A 314 -20.53 -4.91 24.57
CA GLY A 314 -21.85 -5.48 24.27
C GLY A 314 -22.84 -4.50 23.61
N GLY A 315 -22.52 -3.20 23.60
CA GLY A 315 -23.40 -2.13 23.14
C GLY A 315 -23.53 -1.99 21.62
N ARG A 316 -24.47 -1.14 21.20
CA ARG A 316 -24.62 -0.70 19.81
C ARG A 316 -23.74 0.54 19.59
N GLY A 317 -22.48 0.37 19.20
CA GLY A 317 -21.61 1.49 18.89
C GLY A 317 -20.14 1.27 19.27
N PRO A 318 -19.29 2.28 19.04
CA PRO A 318 -17.89 2.23 19.42
C PRO A 318 -17.70 2.26 20.94
N VAL A 319 -16.65 1.58 21.41
CA VAL A 319 -16.24 1.61 22.81
C VAL A 319 -15.33 2.80 23.04
N ILE A 320 -15.82 3.85 23.69
CA ILE A 320 -15.03 5.06 23.98
C ILE A 320 -14.16 4.85 25.22
N VAL A 321 -12.87 4.56 25.02
CA VAL A 321 -11.97 4.10 26.10
C VAL A 321 -11.68 5.15 27.17
N PRO A 322 -11.44 6.44 26.86
CA PRO A 322 -11.20 7.46 27.89
C PRO A 322 -12.32 7.60 28.92
N ARG A 323 -13.54 7.23 28.55
CA ARG A 323 -14.74 7.34 29.40
C ARG A 323 -15.08 6.05 30.13
N ALA A 324 -14.36 4.96 29.86
CA ALA A 324 -14.64 3.66 30.44
C ALA A 324 -14.11 3.56 31.89
N PRO A 325 -14.83 2.90 32.80
CA PRO A 325 -14.32 2.61 34.15
C PRO A 325 -13.01 1.81 34.09
N ARG A 326 -12.07 2.13 34.98
CA ARG A 326 -10.78 1.44 35.10
C ARG A 326 -10.63 0.78 36.47
N PRO A 327 -9.96 -0.37 36.56
CA PRO A 327 -9.71 -1.02 37.83
C PRO A 327 -8.54 -0.39 38.58
N ASN A 328 -8.48 -0.64 39.88
CA ASN A 328 -7.31 -0.31 40.68
C ASN A 328 -6.22 -1.37 40.40
N ARG A 329 -5.06 -0.96 39.84
CA ARG A 329 -3.88 -1.81 39.52
C ARG A 329 -4.15 -2.96 38.52
N PRO A 330 -4.42 -2.65 37.24
CA PRO A 330 -4.66 -3.67 36.21
C PRO A 330 -3.49 -4.64 35.99
N GLU A 331 -2.25 -4.20 36.19
CA GLU A 331 -1.01 -4.93 35.90
C GLU A 331 -0.80 -6.22 36.72
N GLN A 332 -1.54 -6.40 37.82
CA GLN A 332 -1.43 -7.57 38.70
C GLN A 332 -2.42 -8.71 38.35
N LEU A 333 -3.23 -8.55 37.28
CA LEU A 333 -4.46 -9.33 37.07
C LEU A 333 -4.39 -10.47 36.05
N VAL A 334 -3.22 -10.78 35.47
CA VAL A 334 -3.18 -11.41 34.13
C VAL A 334 -2.68 -12.86 34.09
N SER A 335 -2.20 -13.41 35.21
CA SER A 335 -1.72 -14.80 35.24
C SER A 335 -2.88 -15.78 34.97
N GLY A 336 -2.78 -16.55 33.88
CA GLY A 336 -3.75 -17.60 33.51
C GLY A 336 -5.02 -17.11 32.81
N THR A 337 -5.07 -15.86 32.36
CA THR A 337 -6.26 -15.29 31.70
C THR A 337 -6.38 -15.75 30.24
N PRO A 338 -7.57 -16.16 29.76
CA PRO A 338 -7.79 -16.45 28.33
C PRO A 338 -7.48 -15.23 27.45
N GLY A 339 -6.81 -15.47 26.33
CA GLY A 339 -6.46 -14.43 25.36
C GLY A 339 -7.32 -14.50 24.10
N SER A 340 -8.51 -13.89 24.13
CA SER A 340 -9.37 -13.78 22.95
C SER A 340 -10.01 -12.41 22.85
N ALA A 341 -10.18 -11.94 21.61
CA ALA A 341 -10.90 -10.71 21.33
C ALA A 341 -12.37 -10.84 21.79
N PRO A 342 -13.00 -9.75 22.28
CA PRO A 342 -14.42 -9.74 22.59
C PRO A 342 -15.25 -10.17 21.38
N PRO A 343 -16.39 -10.86 21.58
CA PRO A 343 -17.26 -11.24 20.47
C PRO A 343 -17.77 -10.00 19.71
N PRO A 344 -18.17 -10.15 18.44
CA PRO A 344 -18.80 -9.07 17.69
C PRO A 344 -20.04 -8.51 18.41
N PRO A 345 -20.30 -7.19 18.33
CA PRO A 345 -21.48 -6.58 18.93
C PRO A 345 -22.77 -7.13 18.30
N LEU A 346 -23.87 -7.13 19.05
CA LEU A 346 -25.12 -7.80 18.67
C LEU A 346 -25.74 -7.33 17.35
N VAL A 347 -25.42 -6.11 16.87
CA VAL A 347 -25.89 -5.55 15.60
C VAL A 347 -25.08 -6.05 14.39
N ALA A 348 -23.82 -6.47 14.59
CA ALA A 348 -22.98 -6.96 13.50
C ALA A 348 -23.49 -8.30 12.90
N ARG A 349 -24.44 -8.96 13.56
CA ARG A 349 -25.06 -10.21 13.08
C ARG A 349 -26.11 -10.01 11.98
N SER A 350 -26.69 -8.82 11.79
CA SER A 350 -27.83 -8.62 10.87
C SER A 350 -27.49 -8.02 9.50
N GLY A 351 -26.27 -7.51 9.28
CA GLY A 351 -25.90 -6.84 8.01
C GLY A 351 -25.51 -7.80 6.88
N TRP A 352 -24.85 -8.91 7.19
CA TRP A 352 -24.26 -9.82 6.19
C TRP A 352 -25.29 -10.58 5.33
N ASN A 353 -26.54 -10.73 5.77
CA ASN A 353 -27.56 -11.47 5.02
C ASN A 353 -28.44 -10.58 4.13
N ARG A 354 -28.45 -9.25 4.32
CA ARG A 354 -29.24 -8.33 3.49
C ARG A 354 -28.48 -7.95 2.23
N ASP A 355 -27.21 -7.55 2.37
CA ASP A 355 -26.40 -7.11 1.23
C ASP A 355 -26.20 -8.21 0.19
N ARG A 356 -26.12 -9.49 0.62
CA ARG A 356 -26.00 -10.61 -0.31
C ARG A 356 -27.29 -10.89 -1.08
N ARG A 357 -28.48 -10.63 -0.50
CA ARG A 357 -29.76 -10.79 -1.20
C ARG A 357 -30.01 -9.64 -2.15
N ASP A 358 -29.73 -8.41 -1.74
CA ASP A 358 -29.93 -7.23 -2.60
C ASP A 358 -28.96 -7.23 -3.80
N LEU A 359 -27.72 -7.72 -3.61
CA LEU A 359 -26.76 -7.92 -4.72
C LEU A 359 -27.15 -9.06 -5.66
N LEU A 360 -27.83 -10.11 -5.16
CA LEU A 360 -28.29 -11.24 -5.97
C LEU A 360 -29.66 -10.97 -6.64
N GLU A 361 -30.56 -10.21 -6.01
CA GLU A 361 -31.85 -9.81 -6.59
C GLU A 361 -31.67 -8.76 -7.69
N ARG A 362 -30.75 -7.79 -7.53
CA ARG A 362 -30.42 -6.82 -8.59
C ARG A 362 -29.77 -7.46 -9.82
N ALA A 363 -29.14 -8.63 -9.66
CA ALA A 363 -28.62 -9.42 -10.77
C ALA A 363 -29.69 -10.25 -11.50
N ASN A 364 -30.90 -10.39 -10.94
CA ASN A 364 -31.93 -11.32 -11.42
C ASN A 364 -33.18 -10.68 -12.03
N VAL A 365 -33.34 -9.35 -12.01
CA VAL A 365 -34.55 -8.65 -12.53
C VAL A 365 -34.43 -8.30 -14.04
N GLY A 366 -33.51 -8.93 -14.77
CA GLY A 366 -33.20 -8.57 -16.16
C GLY A 366 -33.48 -9.61 -17.24
N ARG A 367 -34.03 -10.80 -16.94
CA ARG A 367 -34.23 -11.85 -17.99
C ARG A 367 -35.45 -12.74 -17.73
N THR A 368 -36.55 -12.42 -18.40
CA THR A 368 -37.62 -13.38 -18.72
C THR A 368 -37.81 -13.43 -20.22
N GLY A 369 -37.57 -14.60 -20.82
CA GLY A 369 -37.87 -14.91 -22.22
C GLY A 369 -37.00 -16.01 -22.81
N VAL A 370 -37.38 -17.28 -22.55
CA VAL A 370 -37.31 -18.51 -23.40
C VAL A 370 -35.96 -18.74 -24.17
N GLU A 371 -35.14 -19.78 -23.97
CA GLU A 371 -35.37 -21.24 -24.02
C GLU A 371 -34.09 -21.95 -23.50
N ARG A 372 -34.20 -23.15 -22.88
CA ARG A 372 -33.06 -24.02 -22.47
C ARG A 372 -33.06 -25.27 -23.35
N PRO A 373 -31.88 -25.81 -23.77
CA PRO A 373 -31.07 -26.71 -22.91
C PRO A 373 -29.54 -26.50 -23.15
N ALA A 374 -28.54 -27.06 -22.45
CA ALA A 374 -28.41 -28.20 -21.56
C ALA A 374 -27.32 -27.91 -20.50
N PHE A 375 -27.22 -28.80 -19.51
CA PHE A 375 -26.37 -28.77 -18.32
C PHE A 375 -24.86 -28.48 -18.57
N GLU A 376 -24.26 -27.61 -17.73
CA GLU A 376 -22.82 -27.63 -17.41
C GLU A 376 -22.59 -27.84 -15.90
N ARG A 377 -21.61 -28.70 -15.61
CA ARG A 377 -21.09 -29.14 -14.30
C ARG A 377 -20.06 -28.12 -13.72
N PRO A 378 -19.61 -28.26 -12.45
CA PRO A 378 -19.35 -27.12 -11.57
C PRO A 378 -17.95 -26.50 -11.69
N ALA A 379 -17.87 -25.23 -11.29
CA ALA A 379 -16.75 -24.27 -11.35
C ALA A 379 -15.34 -24.72 -10.87
N LEU A 380 -15.16 -25.94 -10.36
CA LEU A 380 -13.87 -26.49 -9.96
C LEU A 380 -13.02 -26.94 -11.15
N GLU A 381 -13.64 -27.46 -12.21
CA GLU A 381 -12.91 -27.89 -13.42
C GLU A 381 -12.40 -26.68 -14.23
N ARG A 382 -13.13 -25.55 -14.24
CA ARG A 382 -12.68 -24.30 -14.89
C ARG A 382 -11.45 -23.70 -14.19
N MET A 383 -11.40 -23.70 -12.85
CA MET A 383 -10.22 -23.23 -12.12
C MET A 383 -8.99 -24.12 -12.34
N GLN A 384 -9.16 -25.43 -12.46
CA GLN A 384 -8.05 -26.36 -12.76
C GLN A 384 -7.53 -26.18 -14.19
N PHE A 385 -8.41 -25.96 -15.16
CA PHE A 385 -8.02 -25.66 -16.55
C PHE A 385 -7.29 -24.32 -16.66
N GLU A 386 -7.75 -23.28 -15.92
CA GLU A 386 -7.08 -21.98 -15.89
C GLU A 386 -5.71 -22.04 -15.19
N GLN A 387 -5.55 -22.85 -14.13
CA GLN A 387 -4.24 -23.09 -13.52
C GLN A 387 -3.28 -23.80 -14.49
N GLN A 388 -3.72 -24.87 -15.15
CA GLN A 388 -2.88 -25.57 -16.14
C GLN A 388 -2.54 -24.72 -17.37
N ALA A 389 -3.42 -23.81 -17.77
CA ALA A 389 -3.15 -22.87 -18.86
C ALA A 389 -2.09 -21.82 -18.45
N ARG A 390 -2.14 -21.34 -17.20
CA ARG A 390 -1.12 -20.42 -16.66
C ARG A 390 0.25 -21.08 -16.53
N GLU A 391 0.30 -22.31 -16.03
CA GLU A 391 1.55 -23.08 -15.92
C GLU A 391 2.19 -23.37 -17.29
N ARG A 392 1.36 -23.68 -18.31
CA ARG A 392 1.85 -23.80 -19.70
C ARG A 392 2.38 -22.49 -20.25
N GLY A 393 1.70 -21.38 -19.99
CA GLY A 393 2.16 -20.05 -20.40
C GLY A 393 3.49 -19.64 -19.76
N GLU A 394 3.71 -19.99 -18.49
CA GLU A 394 4.99 -19.78 -17.81
C GLU A 394 6.11 -20.65 -18.39
N GLN A 395 5.85 -21.94 -18.66
CA GLN A 395 6.83 -22.81 -19.30
C GLN A 395 7.22 -22.33 -20.70
N GLU A 396 6.25 -21.85 -21.48
CA GLU A 396 6.51 -21.27 -22.80
C GLU A 396 7.33 -19.97 -22.70
N ARG A 397 7.05 -19.11 -21.71
CA ARG A 397 7.87 -17.90 -21.44
C ARG A 397 9.30 -18.26 -21.07
N LEU A 398 9.50 -19.18 -20.14
CA LEU A 398 10.84 -19.61 -19.71
C LEU A 398 11.63 -20.24 -20.86
N THR A 399 10.96 -21.00 -21.73
CA THR A 399 11.59 -21.58 -22.93
C THR A 399 11.98 -20.50 -23.93
N ARG A 400 11.14 -19.48 -24.15
CA ARG A 400 11.46 -18.33 -25.01
C ARG A 400 12.60 -17.50 -24.45
N GLU A 401 12.61 -17.24 -23.15
CA GLU A 401 13.69 -16.50 -22.47
C GLU A 401 15.02 -17.25 -22.55
N ARG A 402 15.01 -18.58 -22.36
CA ARG A 402 16.20 -19.43 -22.55
C ARG A 402 16.71 -19.39 -23.99
N ASN A 403 15.83 -19.56 -24.98
CA ASN A 403 16.22 -19.53 -26.39
C ASN A 403 16.75 -18.15 -26.80
N ASN A 404 16.20 -17.07 -26.26
CA ASN A 404 16.70 -15.71 -26.50
C ASN A 404 18.06 -15.49 -25.85
N GLY A 405 18.28 -16.02 -24.64
CA GLY A 405 19.57 -16.01 -23.96
C GLY A 405 20.65 -16.78 -24.73
N GLU A 406 20.33 -17.96 -25.26
CA GLU A 406 21.24 -18.75 -26.09
C GLU A 406 21.57 -18.04 -27.41
N ARG A 407 20.60 -17.34 -28.03
CA ARG A 407 20.84 -16.53 -29.24
C ARG A 407 21.78 -15.36 -28.97
N LEU A 408 21.55 -14.61 -27.90
CA LEU A 408 22.41 -13.49 -27.49
C LEU A 408 23.81 -13.94 -27.07
N ALA A 409 23.98 -15.18 -26.60
CA ALA A 409 25.30 -15.74 -26.31
C ALA A 409 26.06 -16.07 -27.60
N ARG A 410 25.38 -16.65 -28.61
CA ARG A 410 25.98 -16.91 -29.93
C ARG A 410 26.38 -15.63 -30.65
N GLU A 411 25.51 -14.61 -30.65
CA GLU A 411 25.82 -13.31 -31.26
C GLU A 411 27.04 -12.63 -30.61
N ARG A 412 27.23 -12.80 -29.29
CA ARG A 412 28.41 -12.30 -28.57
C ARG A 412 29.69 -13.05 -28.93
N MET A 413 29.62 -14.38 -29.07
CA MET A 413 30.76 -15.20 -29.48
C MET A 413 31.19 -14.87 -30.92
N ASP A 414 30.24 -14.76 -31.85
CA ASP A 414 30.50 -14.38 -33.23
C ASP A 414 31.11 -12.96 -33.33
N GLY A 415 30.65 -12.03 -32.48
CA GLY A 415 31.21 -10.69 -32.37
C GLY A 415 32.66 -10.69 -31.86
N GLN A 416 32.97 -11.51 -30.86
CA GLN A 416 34.34 -11.67 -30.37
C GLN A 416 35.27 -12.30 -31.42
N GLU A 417 34.79 -13.30 -32.16
CA GLU A 417 35.60 -13.96 -33.18
C GLU A 417 35.91 -13.01 -34.36
N ARG A 418 34.95 -12.17 -34.76
CA ARG A 418 35.20 -11.11 -35.77
C ARG A 418 36.23 -10.10 -35.29
N ALA A 419 36.12 -9.64 -34.04
CA ALA A 419 37.08 -8.70 -33.47
C ALA A 419 38.51 -9.26 -33.44
N LEU A 420 38.67 -10.55 -33.11
CA LEU A 420 39.97 -11.23 -33.11
C LEU A 420 40.55 -11.35 -34.53
N ARG A 421 39.72 -11.64 -35.54
CA ARG A 421 40.16 -11.71 -36.94
C ARG A 421 40.61 -10.34 -37.46
N GLU A 422 39.84 -9.28 -37.18
CA GLU A 422 40.21 -7.90 -37.55
C GLU A 422 41.50 -7.45 -36.87
N GLN A 423 41.71 -7.83 -35.60
CA GLN A 423 42.96 -7.55 -34.89
C GLN A 423 44.15 -8.28 -35.53
N GLY A 424 43.99 -9.55 -35.90
CA GLY A 424 45.02 -10.33 -36.59
C GLY A 424 45.39 -9.76 -37.96
N GLU A 425 44.41 -9.28 -38.73
CA GLU A 425 44.67 -8.61 -40.02
C GLU A 425 45.41 -7.28 -39.83
N ARG A 426 45.04 -6.48 -38.83
CA ARG A 426 45.75 -5.22 -38.52
C ARG A 426 47.21 -5.47 -38.14
N GLU A 427 47.47 -6.50 -37.34
CA GLU A 427 48.84 -6.89 -36.99
C GLU A 427 49.63 -7.39 -38.21
N ARG A 428 49.00 -8.15 -39.12
CA ARG A 428 49.65 -8.60 -40.36
C ARG A 428 50.02 -7.43 -41.26
N ILE A 429 49.10 -6.49 -41.46
CA ILE A 429 49.33 -5.27 -42.25
C ILE A 429 50.45 -4.42 -41.62
N GLY A 430 50.47 -4.31 -40.29
CA GLY A 430 51.53 -3.62 -39.55
C GLY A 430 52.92 -4.23 -39.81
N ARG A 431 53.05 -5.56 -39.72
CA ARG A 431 54.31 -6.26 -39.98
C ARG A 431 54.75 -6.16 -41.45
N GLU A 432 53.82 -6.20 -42.39
CA GLU A 432 54.13 -6.01 -43.81
C GLU A 432 54.64 -4.59 -44.09
N PHE A 433 54.12 -3.57 -43.41
CA PHE A 433 54.59 -2.19 -43.52
C PHE A 433 55.99 -2.02 -42.93
N GLU A 434 56.25 -2.59 -41.75
CA GLU A 434 57.58 -2.56 -41.11
C GLU A 434 58.64 -3.27 -41.97
N ASN A 435 58.35 -4.46 -42.50
CA ASN A 435 59.26 -5.17 -43.40
C ASN A 435 59.56 -4.37 -44.67
N ARG A 436 58.57 -3.70 -45.25
CA ARG A 436 58.75 -2.87 -46.45
C ARG A 436 59.65 -1.67 -46.17
N ASN A 437 59.44 -1.00 -45.04
CA ASN A 437 60.29 0.09 -44.57
C ASN A 437 61.73 -0.35 -44.29
N GLN A 438 61.93 -1.56 -43.76
CA GLN A 438 63.25 -2.12 -43.52
C GLN A 438 63.98 -2.43 -44.83
N MET A 439 63.27 -2.98 -45.83
CA MET A 439 63.82 -3.23 -47.17
C MET A 439 64.20 -1.93 -47.90
N ASP A 440 63.37 -0.89 -47.79
CA ASP A 440 63.67 0.43 -48.37
C ASP A 440 64.88 1.08 -47.71
N ARG A 441 65.03 0.95 -46.38
CA ARG A 441 66.24 1.40 -45.67
C ARG A 441 67.49 0.65 -46.12
N MET A 442 67.41 -0.66 -46.32
CA MET A 442 68.54 -1.45 -46.83
C MET A 442 68.90 -1.08 -48.27
N ARG A 443 67.91 -0.83 -49.15
CA ARG A 443 68.17 -0.32 -50.51
C ARG A 443 68.87 1.04 -50.50
N PHE A 444 68.43 1.97 -49.66
CA PHE A 444 69.07 3.27 -49.50
C PHE A 444 70.52 3.17 -48.98
N GLN A 445 70.82 2.13 -48.20
CA GLN A 445 72.16 1.89 -47.67
C GLN A 445 73.10 1.26 -48.71
N VAL A 446 72.58 0.40 -49.60
CA VAL A 446 73.32 -0.16 -50.74
C VAL A 446 73.60 0.92 -51.80
N GLU A 447 72.61 1.74 -52.17
CA GLU A 447 72.80 2.85 -53.12
C GLU A 447 73.77 3.94 -52.62
N ARG A 448 73.95 4.04 -51.30
CA ARG A 448 74.91 4.94 -50.68
C ARG A 448 76.34 4.37 -50.70
N ASN A 449 76.50 3.06 -50.60
CA ASN A 449 77.80 2.39 -50.69
C ASN A 449 78.31 2.24 -52.14
N ASP A 450 77.43 2.25 -53.14
CA ASP A 450 77.81 2.22 -54.57
C ASP A 450 78.19 3.62 -55.12
N ARG A 451 78.17 4.67 -54.28
CA ARG A 451 78.51 6.06 -54.63
C ARG A 451 79.77 6.61 -53.93
N GLU A 452 80.49 5.77 -53.19
CA GLU A 452 81.86 6.01 -52.70
C GLU A 452 82.84 5.14 -53.50
#